data_AF-R5NRY4-F1
#
_entry.id   AF-R5NRY4-F1
#
_cell.length_a   1.000
_cell.length_b   1.000
_cell.length_c   1.000
_cell.angle_alpha   90.00
_cell.angle_beta   90.00
_cell.angle_gamma   90.00
#
_symmetry.space_group_name_H-M   'P 1'
#
loop_
_entity.id
_entity.type
_entity.pdbx_description
1 polymer ?
#
loop_
_entity_poly.entity_id
_entity_poly.type
_entity_poly.pdbx_seq_one_letter_code
_entity_poly.pdbx_strand_id
1 'polypeptide(L)' 'MKEININEIKEELSKNSDLYGYILEIFDGDYGCEERLEGESLMVSVKLLTRDGEVYVRVEDEKLTENGLDEDMYVKKGLI' A
#
# COMPACT_ATOMS: atom_id res chain seq x y z
N MET A 1 3.28 -19.23 5.57
CA MET A 1 2.18 -18.32 5.22
C MET A 1 1.44 -18.00 6.50
N LYS A 2 1.50 -16.76 6.99
CA LYS A 2 0.61 -16.34 8.09
C LYS A 2 -0.77 -16.17 7.49
N GLU A 3 -1.79 -16.70 8.14
CA GLU A 3 -3.17 -16.45 7.72
C GLU A 3 -3.53 -15.01 8.13
N ILE A 4 -3.81 -14.15 7.15
CA ILE A 4 -4.20 -12.75 7.40
C ILE A 4 -5.66 -12.75 7.88
N ASN A 5 -5.90 -12.26 9.09
CA ASN A 5 -7.25 -12.14 9.65
C ASN A 5 -7.86 -10.77 9.29
N ILE A 6 -8.64 -10.74 8.21
CA ILE A 6 -9.29 -9.52 7.69
C ILE A 6 -10.18 -8.83 8.76
N ASN A 7 -10.86 -9.60 9.61
CA ASN A 7 -11.75 -9.03 10.62
C ASN A 7 -10.97 -8.26 11.68
N GLU A 8 -9.88 -8.84 12.17
CA GLU A 8 -9.01 -8.21 13.16
C GLU A 8 -8.40 -6.91 12.62
N ILE A 9 -7.95 -6.93 11.36
CA ILE A 9 -7.43 -5.73 10.68
C ILE A 9 -8.50 -4.65 10.57
N LYS A 10 -9.73 -5.00 10.16
CA LYS A 10 -10.84 -4.05 10.08
C LYS A 10 -11.22 -3.47 11.44
N GLU A 11 -11.17 -4.28 12.49
CA GLU A 11 -11.39 -3.81 13.85
C GLU A 11 -10.31 -2.81 14.29
N GLU A 12 -9.04 -3.08 13.99
CA GLU A 12 -7.92 -2.17 14.30
C GLU A 12 -8.05 -0.85 13.53
N LEU A 13 -8.31 -0.92 12.22
CA LEU A 13 -8.55 0.25 11.36
C LEU A 13 -9.76 1.09 11.83
N SER A 14 -10.74 0.45 12.46
CA SER A 14 -11.92 1.15 13.01
C SER A 14 -11.63 1.82 14.36
N LYS A 15 -10.70 1.27 15.16
CA LYS A 15 -10.30 1.79 16.47
C LYS A 15 -9.25 2.89 16.37
N ASN A 16 -8.38 2.82 15.37
CA ASN A 16 -7.26 3.73 15.20
C ASN A 16 -7.48 4.68 14.02
N SER A 17 -7.89 5.91 14.33
CA SER A 17 -8.16 6.94 13.32
C SER A 17 -6.91 7.43 12.59
N ASP A 18 -5.70 7.11 13.04
CA ASP A 18 -4.46 7.51 12.38
C ASP A 18 -4.07 6.54 11.25
N LEU A 19 -4.69 5.36 11.22
CA LEU A 19 -4.48 4.38 10.17
C LEU A 19 -5.35 4.68 8.96
N TYR A 20 -4.77 4.45 7.79
CA TYR A 20 -5.42 4.55 6.48
C TYR A 20 -5.81 3.16 5.96
N GLY A 21 -4.90 2.19 6.05
CA GLY A 21 -5.13 0.82 5.57
C GLY A 21 -4.03 -0.15 5.97
N TYR A 22 -4.14 -1.37 5.50
CA TYR A 22 -3.15 -2.44 5.66
C TYR A 22 -2.71 -2.92 4.27
N ILE A 23 -1.40 -3.02 4.04
CA ILE A 23 -0.84 -3.45 2.76
C ILE A 23 -1.04 -4.95 2.62
N LEU A 24 -1.87 -5.34 1.65
CA LEU A 24 -2.09 -6.73 1.29
C LEU A 24 -1.03 -7.20 0.30
N GLU A 25 -0.78 -6.41 -0.75
CA GLU A 25 0.12 -6.76 -1.85
C GLU A 25 0.75 -5.50 -2.44
N ILE A 26 2.01 -5.57 -2.86
CA ILE A 26 2.71 -4.53 -3.63
C ILE A 26 3.02 -5.09 -5.02
N PHE A 27 2.58 -4.37 -6.06
CA PHE A 27 2.81 -4.73 -7.45
C PHE A 27 3.84 -3.78 -8.07
N ASP A 28 5.06 -4.27 -8.26
CA ASP A 28 6.17 -3.57 -8.93
C ASP A 28 5.96 -3.37 -10.44
N GLY A 29 4.76 -3.65 -10.93
CA GLY A 29 4.44 -3.86 -12.33
C GLY A 29 3.61 -2.75 -12.96
N ASP A 30 4.15 -1.53 -13.07
CA ASP A 30 3.71 -0.56 -14.09
C ASP A 30 4.60 -0.68 -15.35
N TYR A 31 5.09 -1.89 -15.67
CA TYR A 31 5.80 -2.16 -16.93
C TYR A 31 4.79 -2.30 -18.08
N GLY A 32 4.19 -1.19 -18.49
CA GLY A 32 3.78 -1.02 -19.88
C GLY A 32 5.01 -0.98 -20.79
N CYS A 33 4.86 -1.28 -22.08
CA CYS A 33 5.95 -1.25 -23.07
C CYS A 33 6.54 0.16 -23.32
N GLU A 34 6.17 1.17 -22.55
CA GLU A 34 6.72 2.51 -22.64
C GLU A 34 7.98 2.58 -21.80
N GLU A 35 9.12 2.85 -22.44
CA GLU A 35 10.36 3.17 -21.74
C GLU A 35 10.09 4.32 -20.77
N ARG A 36 10.47 4.14 -19.50
CA ARG A 36 10.47 5.23 -18.52
C ARG A 36 11.26 6.39 -19.10
N LEU A 37 10.69 7.59 -19.06
CA LEU A 37 11.43 8.78 -19.47
C LEU A 37 12.47 9.13 -18.39
N GLU A 38 13.58 9.73 -18.81
CA GLU A 38 14.58 10.23 -17.86
C GLU A 38 13.94 11.24 -16.89
N GLY A 39 13.99 10.92 -15.59
CA GLY A 39 13.46 11.76 -14.51
C GLY A 39 12.07 11.38 -13.99
N GLU A 40 11.43 10.32 -14.52
CA GLU A 40 10.20 9.80 -13.94
C GLU A 40 10.46 8.88 -12.73
N SER A 41 9.72 9.12 -11.64
CA SER A 41 9.72 8.26 -10.45
C SER A 41 9.19 6.86 -10.79
N LEU A 42 9.78 5.83 -10.19
CA LEU A 42 9.25 4.47 -10.28
C LEU A 42 7.93 4.40 -9.51
N MET A 43 6.84 4.09 -10.20
CA MET A 43 5.52 3.90 -9.58
C MET A 43 5.23 2.42 -9.40
N VAL A 44 4.60 2.08 -8.27
CA VAL A 44 4.05 0.76 -7.97
C VAL A 44 2.57 0.87 -7.65
N SER A 45 1.83 -0.22 -7.84
CA SER A 45 0.44 -0.30 -7.39
C SER A 45 0.37 -1.05 -6.06
N VAL A 46 -0.27 -0.48 -5.05
CA VAL A 46 -0.42 -1.08 -3.72
C VAL A 46 -1.88 -1.46 -3.50
N LYS A 47 -2.12 -2.71 -3.15
CA LYS A 47 -3.44 -3.17 -2.70
C LYS A 47 -3.55 -3.00 -1.20
N LEU A 48 -4.49 -2.16 -0.77
CA LEU A 48 -4.74 -1.87 0.63
C LEU A 48 -6.09 -2.44 1.06
N LEU A 49 -6.14 -3.02 2.25
CA LEU A 49 -7.38 -3.18 2.99
C LEU A 49 -7.65 -1.92 3.82
N THR A 50 -8.76 -1.24 3.54
CA THR A 50 -9.27 -0.12 4.35
C THR A 50 -10.49 -0.58 5.15
N ARG A 51 -11.00 0.30 6.02
CA ARG A 51 -12.26 0.06 6.75
C ARG A 51 -13.46 -0.16 5.79
N ASP A 52 -13.44 0.52 4.65
CA ASP A 52 -14.54 0.56 3.68
C ASP A 52 -14.42 -0.57 2.63
N GLY A 53 -13.26 -1.22 2.55
CA GLY A 53 -12.99 -2.30 1.61
C GLY A 53 -11.57 -2.29 1.06
N GLU A 54 -11.31 -3.16 0.09
CA GLU A 54 -10.04 -3.17 -0.63
C GLU A 54 -9.98 -2.02 -1.64
N VAL A 55 -8.82 -1.35 -1.74
CA VAL A 55 -8.55 -0.29 -2.71
C VAL A 55 -7.17 -0.49 -3.33
N TYR A 56 -6.98 0.04 -4.53
CA TYR A 56 -5.68 0.10 -5.20
C TYR A 56 -5.22 1.55 -5.27
N VAL A 57 -3.98 1.81 -4.86
CA VAL A 57 -3.36 3.15 -4.93
C VAL A 57 -2.04 3.06 -5.70
N ARG A 58 -1.70 4.12 -6.45
CA ARG A 58 -0.37 4.24 -7.08
C ARG A 58 0.52 5.08 -6.19
N VAL A 59 1.71 4.56 -5.89
CA VAL A 59 2.67 5.17 -4.97
C VAL A 59 4.05 5.11 -5.61
N GLU A 60 4.90 6.11 -5.34
CA GLU A 60 6.31 6.03 -5.71
C GLU A 60 6.99 4.93 -4.89
N ASP A 61 7.75 4.06 -5.55
CA ASP A 61 8.52 2.99 -4.92
C ASP A 61 9.47 3.54 -3.83
N GLU A 62 10.10 4.67 -4.13
CA GLU A 62 10.96 5.38 -3.18
C GLU A 62 10.18 5.80 -1.93
N LYS A 63 8.91 6.21 -2.07
CA LYS A 63 8.08 6.60 -0.93
C LYS A 63 7.83 5.44 0.02
N LEU A 64 7.60 4.23 -0.50
CA LEU A 64 7.45 3.03 0.33
C LEU A 64 8.76 2.73 1.06
N THR A 65 9.88 2.77 0.33
CA THR A 65 11.23 2.52 0.86
C THR A 65 11.61 3.52 1.96
N GLU A 66 11.40 4.82 1.74
CA GLU A 66 11.70 5.89 2.70
C GLU A 66 10.90 5.75 4.00
N ASN A 67 9.66 5.26 3.91
CA ASN A 67 8.77 5.08 5.06
C ASN A 67 8.86 3.66 5.66
N GLY A 68 9.70 2.79 5.10
CA GLY A 68 9.83 1.40 5.52
C GLY A 68 8.54 0.60 5.44
N LEU A 69 7.71 0.89 4.44
CA LEU A 69 6.42 0.23 4.20
C LEU A 69 6.62 -0.98 3.28
N ASP A 70 6.04 -2.11 3.67
CA ASP A 70 6.08 -3.37 2.93
C ASP A 70 4.72 -4.08 3.07
N GLU A 71 4.56 -5.21 2.39
CA GLU A 71 3.44 -6.12 2.61
C GLU A 71 3.29 -6.47 4.09
N ASP A 72 2.05 -6.73 4.49
CA ASP A 72 1.67 -7.03 5.86
C ASP A 72 1.90 -5.89 6.88
N MET A 73 1.92 -4.63 6.43
CA MET A 73 2.07 -3.46 7.30
C MET A 73 0.85 -2.52 7.30
N TYR A 74 0.62 -1.87 8.44
CA TYR A 74 -0.36 -0.80 8.54
C TYR A 74 0.22 0.52 8.03
N VAL A 75 -0.57 1.21 7.20
CA VAL A 75 -0.24 2.52 6.67
C VAL A 75 -0.97 3.60 7.46
N LYS A 76 -0.23 4.64 7.86
CA LYS A 76 -0.81 5.84 8.47
C LYS A 76 -1.34 6.79 7.40
N LYS A 77 -2.34 7.60 7.78
CA LYS A 77 -2.87 8.65 6.92
C LYS A 77 -1.78 9.61 6.46
N GLY A 78 -1.78 9.94 5.17
CA GLY A 78 -0.85 10.88 4.55
C GLY A 78 0.53 10.32 4.22
N LEU A 79 0.77 9.01 4.39
CA LEU A 79 2.01 8.37 3.95
C LEU A 79 1.98 7.93 2.48
N ILE A 80 0.79 7.60 1.97
CA ILE A 80 0.50 7.19 0.59
C ILE A 80 -0.81 7.81 0.11
#